data_AF-A0A931SA78-F1
#
_entry.id   AF-A0A931SA78-F1
#
_cell.length_a   1.000
_cell.length_b   1.000
_cell.length_c   1.000
_cell.angle_alpha   90.00
_cell.angle_beta   90.00
_cell.angle_gamma   90.00
#
_symmetry.space_group_name_H-M   'P 1'
#
loop_
_entity.id
_entity.type
_entity.pdbx_description
1 polymer ?
#
loop_
_entity_poly.entity_id
_entity_poly.type
_entity_poly.pdbx_seq_one_letter_code
_entity_poly.pdbx_strand_id
1 'polypeptide(L)'
;MIYGLDWFASGPGTVAIIAEVFGKSAVGRVFGLAFVFHQVGGALAAVGGGWVYSQFGDYQYAFVTGGILGLMAAGLALTIPLKPRKPIEAISTSAELASA
;
A
#
# COMPACT_ATOMS: atom_id res chain seq x y z
N MET A 1 -1.83 -10.44 -14.58
CA MET A 1 -2.98 -9.65 -14.05
C MET A 1 -2.94 -9.56 -12.52
N ILE A 2 -1.78 -9.20 -11.95
CA ILE A 2 -1.61 -8.86 -10.52
C ILE A 2 -1.52 -7.34 -10.35
N TYR A 3 -1.04 -6.63 -11.38
CA TYR A 3 -0.84 -5.18 -11.39
C TYR A 3 -2.06 -4.36 -10.95
N GLY A 4 -3.26 -4.75 -11.40
CA GLY A 4 -4.49 -4.07 -10.99
C GLY A 4 -4.83 -4.23 -9.50
N LEU A 5 -4.44 -5.34 -8.89
CA LEU A 5 -4.66 -5.60 -7.47
C LEU A 5 -3.69 -4.79 -6.60
N ASP A 6 -2.42 -4.69 -7.00
CA ASP A 6 -1.42 -3.90 -6.27
C ASP A 6 -1.68 -2.39 -6.39
N TRP A 7 -1.98 -1.92 -7.61
CA TRP A 7 -2.12 -0.50 -7.91
C TRP A 7 -3.32 0.14 -7.20
N PHE A 8 -4.48 -0.52 -7.21
CA PHE A 8 -5.70 0.06 -6.64
C PHE A 8 -5.88 -0.24 -5.15
N ALA A 9 -5.40 -1.37 -4.63
CA ALA A 9 -5.62 -1.73 -3.23
C ALA A 9 -4.72 -0.95 -2.26
N SER A 10 -3.52 -0.58 -2.69
CA SER A 10 -2.51 0.00 -1.82
C SER A 10 -2.90 1.36 -1.26
N GLY A 11 -3.47 2.25 -2.09
CA GLY A 11 -3.84 3.62 -1.67
C GLY A 11 -4.86 3.66 -0.52
N PRO A 12 -6.08 3.12 -0.71
CA PRO A 12 -7.10 3.09 0.34
C PRO A 12 -6.65 2.32 1.59
N GLY A 13 -5.91 1.22 1.40
CA GLY A 13 -5.36 0.42 2.50
C GLY A 13 -4.38 1.20 3.37
N THR A 14 -3.42 1.91 2.76
CA THR A 14 -2.46 2.75 3.49
C THR A 14 -3.15 3.86 4.26
N VAL A 15 -4.15 4.53 3.66
CA VAL A 15 -4.91 5.59 4.33
C VAL A 15 -5.67 5.03 5.55
N ALA A 16 -6.29 3.85 5.43
CA ALA A 16 -6.99 3.19 6.53
C ALA A 16 -6.03 2.83 7.67
N ILE A 17 -4.87 2.23 7.35
CA ILE A 17 -3.84 1.86 8.34
C ILE A 17 -3.31 3.11 9.07
N ILE A 18 -2.99 4.18 8.33
CA ILE A 18 -2.50 5.43 8.94
C ILE A 18 -3.55 6.01 9.90
N ALA A 19 -4.83 6.02 9.49
CA ALA A 19 -5.92 6.53 10.32
C ALA A 19 -6.09 5.70 11.61
N GLU A 20 -5.84 4.39 11.54
CA GLU A 20 -5.94 3.47 12.68
C GLU A 20 -4.76 3.61 13.65
N VAL A 21 -3.53 3.73 13.13
CA VAL A 21 -2.30 3.79 13.93
C VAL A 21 -2.03 5.19 14.48
N PHE A 22 -2.21 6.24 13.67
CA PHE A 22 -1.85 7.63 14.02
C PHE A 22 -3.05 8.54 14.27
N GLY A 23 -4.27 8.05 14.04
CA GLY A 23 -5.51 8.83 14.13
C GLY A 23 -5.85 9.57 12.84
N LYS A 24 -7.16 9.82 12.64
CA LYS A 24 -7.70 10.44 11.41
C LYS A 24 -7.13 11.83 11.10
N SER A 25 -6.83 12.63 12.13
CA SER A 25 -6.26 13.98 11.97
C SER A 25 -4.81 13.96 11.45
N ALA A 26 -4.08 12.86 11.67
CA ALA A 26 -2.69 12.73 11.23
C ALA A 26 -2.55 12.21 9.79
N VAL A 27 -3.64 11.72 9.18
CA VAL A 27 -3.63 11.08 7.85
C VAL A 27 -2.96 11.95 6.81
N GLY A 28 -3.37 13.22 6.68
CA GLY A 28 -2.81 14.11 5.67
C GLY A 28 -1.29 14.30 5.81
N ARG A 29 -0.78 14.42 7.03
CA ARG A 29 0.65 14.62 7.29
C ARG A 29 1.47 13.36 7.02
N VAL A 30 1.03 12.22 7.55
CA VAL A 30 1.78 10.96 7.43
C VAL A 30 1.70 10.42 6.00
N PHE A 31 0.51 10.47 5.38
CA PHE A 31 0.35 10.07 3.99
C PHE A 31 1.10 11.00 3.04
N GLY A 32 1.09 12.31 3.30
CA GLY A 32 1.87 13.28 2.53
C GLY A 32 3.36 12.97 2.57
N LEU A 33 3.90 12.64 3.75
CA LEU A 33 5.30 12.23 3.86
C LEU A 33 5.59 10.92 3.11
N ALA A 34 4.71 9.93 3.22
CA ALA A 34 4.82 8.68 2.48
C ALA A 34 4.81 8.92 0.95
N PHE A 35 3.97 9.84 0.49
CA PHE A 35 3.88 10.22 -0.91
C PHE A 35 5.17 10.90 -1.41
N VAL A 36 5.80 11.75 -0.61
CA VAL A 36 7.10 12.34 -0.95
C VAL A 36 8.14 11.23 -1.17
N PHE A 37 8.24 10.27 -0.24
CA PHE A 37 9.16 9.13 -0.41
C PHE A 37 8.81 8.27 -1.62
N HIS A 38 7.52 8.11 -1.93
CA HIS A 38 7.10 7.41 -3.15
C HIS A 38 7.60 8.11 -4.42
N GLN A 39 7.50 9.44 -4.49
CA GLN A 39 8.01 10.20 -5.63
C GLN A 39 9.52 10.09 -5.78
N VAL A 40 10.27 10.15 -4.66
CA VAL A 40 11.72 9.91 -4.67
C VAL A 40 12.03 8.51 -5.17
N GLY A 41 11.31 7.50 -4.70
CA GLY A 41 11.44 6.12 -5.18
C GLY A 41 11.15 5.98 -6.67
N GLY A 42 10.09 6.63 -7.17
CA GLY A 42 9.75 6.67 -8.59
C GLY A 42 10.84 7.31 -9.45
N ALA A 43 11.42 8.42 -8.99
CA ALA A 43 12.56 9.06 -9.67
C ALA A 43 13.77 8.12 -9.71
N LEU A 44 14.11 7.48 -8.59
CA LEU A 44 15.22 6.52 -8.52
C LEU A 44 14.97 5.29 -9.41
N ALA A 45 13.73 4.78 -9.46
CA ALA A 45 13.36 3.66 -10.31
C ALA A 45 13.45 4.02 -11.79
N ALA A 46 13.03 5.23 -12.18
CA ALA A 46 13.11 5.70 -13.56
C ALA A 46 14.58 5.86 -14.01
N VAL A 47 15.40 6.55 -13.21
CA VAL A 47 16.83 6.74 -13.51
C VAL A 47 17.57 5.40 -13.47
N GLY A 48 17.34 4.60 -12.43
CA GLY A 48 17.96 3.29 -12.25
C GLY A 48 17.56 2.30 -13.35
N GLY A 49 16.29 2.30 -13.76
CA GLY A 49 15.80 1.48 -14.87
C GLY A 49 16.46 1.86 -16.19
N GLY A 50 16.59 3.15 -16.48
CA GLY A 50 17.31 3.63 -17.67
C GLY A 50 18.80 3.27 -17.64
N TRP A 51 19.44 3.36 -16.47
CA TRP A 51 20.83 2.92 -16.30
C TRP A 51 21.00 1.42 -16.51
N VAL A 52 20.14 0.58 -15.89
CA VAL A 52 20.14 -0.88 -16.06
C VAL A 52 19.99 -1.23 -17.54
N TYR A 53 19.03 -0.63 -18.24
CA TYR A 53 18.84 -0.88 -19.66
C TYR A 53 20.08 -0.50 -20.49
N SER A 54 20.72 0.63 -20.16
CA SER A 54 21.92 1.09 -20.85
C SER A 54 23.12 0.14 -20.67
N GLN A 55 23.19 -0.59 -19.55
CA GLN A 55 24.29 -1.52 -19.27
C GLN A 55 24.02 -2.95 -19.77
N PHE A 56 22.78 -3.43 -19.64
CA PHE A 56 22.44 -4.83 -19.88
C PHE A 56 21.59 -5.05 -21.15
N GLY A 57 21.04 -3.99 -21.75
CA GLY A 57 20.19 -4.06 -22.94
C GLY A 57 18.75 -4.52 -22.69
N ASP A 58 18.40 -4.83 -21.44
CA ASP A 58 17.06 -5.20 -21.00
C ASP A 58 16.74 -4.67 -19.58
N TYR A 59 15.52 -4.93 -19.10
CA TYR A 59 15.04 -4.50 -17.79
C TYR A 59 14.96 -5.65 -16.76
N GLN A 60 15.52 -6.83 -17.05
CA GLN A 60 15.35 -8.01 -16.21
C GLN A 60 15.82 -7.73 -14.77
N TYR A 61 17.00 -7.14 -14.63
CA TYR A 61 17.53 -6.77 -13.32
C TYR A 61 16.69 -5.69 -12.63
N ALA A 62 16.16 -4.71 -13.37
CA ALA A 62 15.29 -3.70 -12.79
C ALA A 62 14.00 -4.30 -12.21
N PHE A 63 13.40 -5.26 -12.91
CA PHE A 63 12.20 -5.97 -12.43
C PHE A 63 12.49 -6.89 -11.24
N VAL A 64 13.59 -7.64 -11.27
CA VAL A 64 13.98 -8.52 -10.15
C VAL A 64 14.26 -7.69 -8.89
N THR A 65 15.00 -6.59 -9.01
CA THR A 65 15.25 -5.68 -7.88
C THR A 65 13.96 -5.06 -7.38
N GLY A 66 13.06 -4.62 -8.27
CA GLY A 66 11.73 -4.12 -7.89
C GLY A 66 10.91 -5.17 -7.12
N GLY A 67 10.94 -6.43 -7.55
CA GLY A 67 10.28 -7.54 -6.86
C GLY A 67 10.84 -7.78 -5.45
N ILE A 68 12.16 -7.77 -5.29
CA ILE A 68 12.82 -7.91 -3.98
C ILE A 68 12.42 -6.76 -3.04
N LEU A 69 12.45 -5.52 -3.53
CA LEU A 69 12.03 -4.35 -2.75
C LEU A 69 10.55 -4.44 -2.35
N GLY A 70 9.68 -4.92 -3.26
CA GLY A 70 8.26 -5.16 -2.97
C GLY A 70 8.05 -6.20 -1.87
N LEU A 71 8.80 -7.30 -1.88
CA LEU A 71 8.75 -8.32 -0.82
C LEU A 71 9.25 -7.78 0.52
N MET A 72 10.31 -6.98 0.51
CA MET A 72 10.79 -6.30 1.73
C MET A 72 9.73 -5.34 2.27
N ALA A 73 9.10 -4.55 1.41
CA ALA A 73 8.03 -3.63 1.80
C ALA A 73 6.82 -4.39 2.37
N ALA A 74 6.43 -5.51 1.77
CA ALA A 74 5.39 -6.38 2.30
C ALA A 74 5.75 -6.93 3.69
N GLY A 75 6.98 -7.41 3.87
CA GLY A 75 7.49 -7.86 5.18
C GLY A 75 7.43 -6.76 6.24
N LEU A 76 7.84 -5.53 5.90
CA LEU A 76 7.74 -4.38 6.79
C LEU A 76 6.28 -4.02 7.12
N ALA A 77 5.39 -4.05 6.14
CA ALA A 77 3.96 -3.77 6.34
C ALA A 77 3.32 -4.75 7.35
N LEU A 78 3.75 -6.01 7.37
CA LEU A 78 3.27 -7.02 8.34
C LEU A 78 3.71 -6.74 9.78
N THR A 79 4.70 -5.87 10.00
CA THR A 79 5.14 -5.49 11.36
C THR A 79 4.32 -4.37 11.97
N ILE A 80 3.42 -3.74 11.20
CA ILE A 80 2.61 -2.61 11.67
C ILE A 80 1.59 -3.12 12.72
N PRO A 81 1.56 -2.54 13.93
CA PRO A 81 0.64 -2.96 14.98
C PRO A 81 -0.78 -2.44 14.69
N LEU A 82 -1.61 -3.30 14.09
CA LEU A 82 -3.04 -3.03 13.85
C LEU A 82 -3.87 -3.41 15.08
N LYS A 83 -4.92 -2.65 15.37
CA LYS A 83 -5.89 -3.00 16.41
C LYS A 83 -6.86 -4.04 15.82
N PRO A 84 -7.31 -5.04 16.61
CA PRO A 84 -8.35 -5.94 16.14
C PRO A 84 -9.58 -5.12 15.70
N ARG A 85 -9.97 -5.24 14.44
CA ARG A 85 -11.18 -4.61 13.93
C ARG A 85 -12.35 -5.18 14.74
N LYS A 86 -13.12 -4.32 15.42
CA LYS A 86 -14.36 -4.76 16.06
C LYS A 86 -15.19 -5.48 14.99
N PRO A 87 -15.64 -6.73 15.23
CA PRO A 87 -16.53 -7.41 14.31
C PRO A 87 -17.66 -6.45 13.94
N ILE A 88 -17.94 -6.31 12.65
CA ILE A 88 -19.12 -5.59 12.22
C ILE A 88 -20.28 -6.36 12.84
N GLU A 89 -20.93 -5.80 13.87
CA GLU A 89 -22.19 -6.32 14.40
C GLU A 89 -23.09 -6.48 13.19
N ALA A 90 -23.33 -7.75 12.82
CA ALA A 90 -24.13 -8.10 11.66
C ALA A 90 -25.40 -7.28 11.76
N ILE A 91 -25.63 -6.44 10.76
CA ILE A 91 -26.67 -5.41 10.78
C ILE A 91 -27.95 -6.09 11.25
N SER A 92 -28.51 -5.60 12.35
CA SER A 92 -29.77 -6.02 12.98
C SER A 92 -30.98 -5.76 12.07
N THR A 93 -30.84 -5.88 10.75
CA THR A 93 -31.88 -5.66 9.75
C THR A 93 -32.83 -6.86 9.64
N SER A 94 -32.41 -8.06 10.07
CA SER A 94 -33.29 -9.23 10.08
C SER A 94 -34.35 -9.20 11.19
N ALA A 95 -34.18 -8.38 12.23
CA ALA A 95 -35.18 -8.19 13.27
C ALA A 95 -36.25 -7.16 12.88
N GLU A 96 -35.88 -6.09 12.16
CA GLU A 96 -36.81 -5.04 11.73
C GLU A 96 -37.68 -5.47 10.53
N LEU A 97 -37.13 -6.26 9.60
CA LEU A 97 -37.87 -6.79 8.44
C LEU A 97 -38.86 -7.91 8.79
N ALA A 98 -38.70 -8.57 9.94
CA ALA A 98 -39.64 -9.59 10.42
C ALA A 98 -40.82 -9.01 11.22
N SER A 99 -40.78 -7.70 11.52
CA SER A 99 -41.80 -6.97 12.27
C SER A 99 -42.59 -5.93 11.45
N ALA A 100 -42.38 -5.88 10.12
CA ALA A 100 -43.10 -5.04 9.17
C ALA A 100 -43.94 -5.88 8.22
#